data_AF-A0A4Q4ZPY9-F1
#
_entry.id   AF-A0A4Q4ZPY9-F1
#
_cell.length_a   1.000
_cell.length_b   1.000
_cell.length_c   1.000
_cell.angle_alpha   90.00
_cell.angle_beta   90.00
_cell.angle_gamma   90.00
#
_symmetry.space_group_name_H-M   'P 1'
#
loop_
_entity.id
_entity.type
_entity.pdbx_description
1 polymer ?
#
loop_
_entity_poly.entity_id
_entity_poly.type
_entity_poly.pdbx_seq_one_letter_code
_entity_poly.pdbx_strand_id
1 'polypeptide(L)'
;MWDMCVDYQPWQATDPSTKIGYVLKVFKNLHVAFARDNCAPHIHRYLYKDHMPQFILQAFSVCMLYTNKTDANRGMILRVLHDNVTTLLTSSGATTLTPLEKLARVQVLIFYQTIRMFDGDITLAQQAGDDFKWLQSWIGDLCGLRDNLVGSVYLDDVALRNKPPQSWERWIFAESLRRTVIMGYILKALWDLLKGGGSGSGDDLDEFAQHFLTLYFGVNEIKTFCYETRKQRPTSQLNAEFRISPPISNTDHLRQISDSAS
;
A
#
# COMPACT_ATOMS: atom_id res chain seq x y z
N MET A 1 27.93 -8.64 16.57
CA MET A 1 28.12 -8.89 15.13
C MET A 1 26.80 -9.47 14.61
N TRP A 2 25.82 -8.70 14.16
CA TRP A 2 25.90 -7.52 13.28
C TRP A 2 24.97 -6.40 13.76
N ASP A 3 25.58 -5.23 13.89
CA ASP A 3 24.94 -3.94 13.86
C ASP A 3 24.47 -3.72 12.40
N MET A 4 23.16 -3.82 12.17
CA MET A 4 22.54 -3.39 10.91
C MET A 4 21.46 -2.35 11.23
N CYS A 5 21.87 -1.33 11.97
CA CYS A 5 21.21 -0.04 12.01
C CYS A 5 21.32 0.55 10.59
N VAL A 6 20.24 0.49 9.81
CA VAL A 6 20.13 1.30 8.59
C VAL A 6 19.10 2.36 8.90
N ASP A 7 19.58 3.45 9.50
CA ASP A 7 18.78 4.64 9.77
C ASP A 7 17.98 5.02 8.53
N TYR A 8 16.65 5.05 8.64
CA TYR A 8 15.78 5.47 7.56
C TYR A 8 16.23 6.81 7.01
N GLN A 9 16.51 6.84 5.71
CA GLN A 9 16.83 8.05 4.98
C GLN A 9 15.66 8.40 4.05
N PRO A 10 15.24 9.68 3.97
CA PRO A 10 14.11 10.09 3.14
C PRO A 10 14.17 9.67 1.66
N TRP A 11 15.37 9.47 1.10
CA TRP A 11 15.55 9.00 -0.28
C TRP A 11 15.15 7.53 -0.47
N GLN A 12 15.12 6.70 0.58
CA GLN A 12 14.70 5.31 0.44
C GLN A 12 13.23 5.20 0.03
N ALA A 13 12.38 6.13 0.49
CA ALA A 13 10.97 6.18 0.14
C ALA A 13 10.71 6.44 -1.36
N THR A 14 11.66 7.05 -2.06
CA THR A 14 11.53 7.38 -3.49
C THR A 14 12.14 6.32 -4.41
N ASP A 15 12.99 5.43 -3.88
CA ASP A 15 13.61 4.33 -4.61
C ASP A 15 12.81 3.02 -4.45
N PRO A 16 12.13 2.53 -5.52
CA PRO A 16 11.34 1.30 -5.46
C PRO A 16 12.16 0.02 -5.21
N SER A 17 13.49 0.07 -5.31
CA SER A 17 14.38 -1.06 -5.02
C SER A 17 14.59 -1.27 -3.51
N THR A 18 14.25 -0.27 -2.69
CA THR A 18 14.23 -0.40 -1.23
C THR A 18 12.93 -1.04 -0.76
N LYS A 19 12.94 -1.63 0.45
CA LYS A 19 11.73 -2.24 1.03
C LYS A 19 10.62 -1.20 1.20
N ILE A 20 10.93 -0.05 1.78
CA ILE A 20 9.98 1.03 2.01
C ILE A 20 9.45 1.64 0.71
N GLY A 21 10.30 1.87 -0.29
CA GLY A 21 9.88 2.36 -1.60
C GLY A 21 8.98 1.37 -2.34
N TYR A 22 9.26 0.06 -2.22
CA TYR A 22 8.38 -0.98 -2.73
C TYR A 22 7.01 -0.97 -2.01
N VAL A 23 6.99 -0.90 -0.68
CA VAL A 23 5.75 -0.84 0.11
C VAL A 23 4.92 0.38 -0.28
N LEU A 24 5.53 1.57 -0.35
CA LEU A 24 4.87 2.79 -0.81
C LEU A 24 4.29 2.63 -2.22
N LYS A 25 5.03 2.00 -3.13
CA LYS A 25 4.54 1.68 -4.48
C LYS A 25 3.33 0.75 -4.43
N VAL A 26 3.30 -0.27 -3.57
CA VAL A 26 2.14 -1.16 -3.41
C VAL A 26 0.93 -0.38 -2.92
N PHE A 27 1.08 0.39 -1.83
CA PHE A 27 -0.01 1.18 -1.26
C PHE A 27 -0.55 2.24 -2.23
N LYS A 28 0.34 2.93 -2.94
CA LYS A 28 -0.01 3.91 -3.97
C LYS A 28 -0.82 3.28 -5.11
N ASN A 29 -0.59 2.00 -5.42
CA ASN A 29 -1.23 1.32 -6.56
C ASN A 29 -2.34 0.33 -6.16
N LEU A 30 -2.80 0.31 -4.90
CA LEU A 30 -3.89 -0.59 -4.48
C LEU A 30 -5.15 -0.42 -5.32
N HIS A 31 -5.54 0.83 -5.58
CA HIS A 31 -6.72 1.15 -6.37
C HIS A 31 -6.60 0.62 -7.81
N VAL A 32 -5.40 0.68 -8.40
CA VAL A 32 -5.13 0.16 -9.76
C VAL A 32 -5.27 -1.36 -9.79
N ALA A 33 -4.68 -2.06 -8.80
CA ALA A 33 -4.79 -3.51 -8.70
C ALA A 33 -6.25 -3.94 -8.56
N PHE A 34 -7.03 -3.28 -7.71
CA PHE A 34 -8.42 -3.62 -7.51
C PHE A 34 -9.29 -3.33 -8.74
N ALA A 35 -9.06 -2.20 -9.40
CA ALA A 35 -9.72 -1.81 -10.64
C ALA A 35 -9.49 -2.82 -11.78
N ARG A 36 -8.26 -3.35 -11.91
CA ARG A 36 -7.89 -4.25 -13.01
C ARG A 36 -8.18 -5.71 -12.73
N ASP A 37 -7.84 -6.18 -11.53
CA ASP A 37 -7.77 -7.61 -11.22
C ASP A 37 -8.87 -8.08 -10.26
N ASN A 38 -9.76 -7.17 -9.83
CA ASN A 38 -10.79 -7.41 -8.81
C ASN A 38 -10.22 -8.04 -7.52
N CYS A 39 -8.95 -7.75 -7.23
CA CYS A 39 -8.26 -8.18 -6.03
C CYS A 39 -7.21 -7.16 -5.63
N ALA A 40 -6.82 -7.21 -4.36
CA ALA A 40 -5.78 -6.34 -3.81
C ALA A 40 -5.06 -7.10 -2.70
N PRO A 41 -3.89 -6.62 -2.23
CA PRO A 41 -3.18 -7.28 -1.17
C PRO A 41 -3.99 -7.70 0.06
N HIS A 42 -4.98 -6.89 0.44
CA HIS A 42 -5.92 -7.14 1.54
C HIS A 42 -7.25 -7.81 1.12
N ILE A 43 -7.53 -7.96 -0.17
CA ILE A 43 -8.79 -8.52 -0.70
C ILE A 43 -8.50 -9.73 -1.57
N HIS A 44 -8.82 -10.92 -1.04
CA HIS A 44 -8.73 -12.15 -1.80
C HIS A 44 -9.80 -12.19 -2.91
N ARG A 45 -9.43 -12.60 -4.12
CA ARG A 45 -10.30 -12.59 -5.32
C ARG A 45 -11.62 -13.36 -5.17
N TYR A 46 -11.66 -14.36 -4.29
CA TYR A 46 -12.84 -15.19 -4.04
C TYR A 46 -13.60 -14.85 -2.74
N LEU A 47 -13.19 -13.80 -2.01
CA LEU A 47 -13.82 -13.41 -0.74
C LEU A 47 -15.30 -13.03 -0.90
N TYR A 48 -15.63 -12.36 -2.00
CA TYR A 48 -16.97 -11.82 -2.28
C TYR A 48 -17.66 -12.50 -3.46
N LYS A 49 -17.25 -13.74 -3.81
CA LYS A 49 -17.74 -14.45 -5.00
C LYS A 49 -19.27 -14.65 -4.97
N ASP A 50 -19.85 -14.94 -3.80
CA ASP A 50 -21.27 -15.27 -3.65
C ASP A 50 -22.11 -14.04 -3.31
N HIS A 51 -21.56 -13.15 -2.49
CA HIS A 51 -22.21 -11.92 -2.08
C HIS A 51 -21.17 -10.80 -1.93
N MET A 52 -21.27 -9.78 -2.77
CA MET A 52 -20.43 -8.59 -2.68
C MET A 52 -21.18 -7.46 -1.97
N PRO A 53 -20.70 -7.01 -0.79
CA PRO A 53 -21.32 -5.89 -0.08
C PRO A 53 -21.32 -4.61 -0.92
N GLN A 54 -22.36 -3.79 -0.76
CA GLN A 54 -22.54 -2.55 -1.52
C GLN A 54 -21.33 -1.60 -1.42
N PHE A 55 -20.70 -1.51 -0.25
CA PHE A 55 -19.51 -0.67 -0.06
C PHE A 55 -18.31 -1.16 -0.89
N ILE A 56 -18.18 -2.46 -1.15
CA ILE A 56 -17.11 -3.01 -1.99
C ILE A 56 -17.35 -2.65 -3.46
N LEU A 57 -18.59 -2.73 -3.94
CA LEU A 57 -18.98 -2.29 -5.29
C LEU A 57 -18.73 -0.79 -5.51
N GLN A 58 -19.07 0.02 -4.51
CA GLN A 58 -18.78 1.45 -4.51
C GLN A 58 -17.28 1.71 -4.54
N ALA A 59 -16.50 1.02 -3.72
CA ALA A 59 -15.04 1.14 -3.71
C ALA A 59 -14.42 0.73 -5.04
N PHE A 60 -14.93 -0.33 -5.69
CA PHE A 60 -14.50 -0.73 -7.03
C PHE A 60 -14.74 0.39 -8.03
N SER A 61 -15.92 1.01 -7.99
CA SER A 61 -16.27 2.15 -8.84
C SER A 61 -15.34 3.35 -8.61
N VAL A 62 -15.08 3.71 -7.35
CA VAL A 62 -14.15 4.79 -6.99
C VAL A 62 -12.73 4.47 -7.45
N CYS A 63 -12.25 3.23 -7.28
CA CYS A 63 -10.92 2.81 -7.72
C CYS A 63 -10.78 2.86 -9.25
N MET A 64 -11.81 2.42 -9.99
CA MET A 64 -11.86 2.51 -11.45
C MET A 64 -11.84 3.96 -11.94
N LEU A 65 -12.66 4.81 -11.33
CA LEU A 65 -12.71 6.24 -11.66
C LEU A 65 -11.35 6.90 -11.38
N TYR A 66 -10.79 6.68 -10.19
CA TYR A 66 -9.51 7.27 -9.79
C TYR A 66 -8.34 6.78 -10.64
N THR A 67 -8.34 5.52 -11.07
CA THR A 67 -7.35 4.97 -12.02
C THR A 67 -7.39 5.69 -13.37
N ASN A 68 -8.57 6.15 -13.80
CA ASN A 68 -8.80 6.87 -15.07
C ASN A 68 -8.94 8.39 -14.87
N LYS A 69 -8.38 8.92 -13.78
CA LYS A 69 -8.40 10.34 -13.47
C LYS A 69 -7.61 11.14 -14.50
N THR A 70 -8.19 12.26 -14.93
CA THR A 70 -7.60 13.29 -15.80
C THR A 70 -7.81 14.65 -15.13
N ASP A 71 -7.12 15.68 -15.59
CA ASP A 71 -7.31 17.03 -15.04
C ASP A 71 -8.74 17.55 -15.18
N ALA A 72 -9.42 17.18 -16.29
CA ALA A 72 -10.79 17.59 -16.57
C ALA A 72 -11.83 16.94 -15.63
N ASN A 73 -11.63 15.67 -15.23
CA ASN A 73 -12.58 14.94 -14.39
C ASN A 73 -12.16 14.84 -12.91
N ARG A 74 -10.96 15.32 -12.55
CA ARG A 74 -10.40 15.25 -11.19
C ARG A 74 -11.38 15.75 -10.12
N GLY A 75 -11.94 16.94 -10.29
CA GLY A 75 -12.85 17.53 -9.30
C GLY A 75 -14.10 16.67 -9.03
N MET A 76 -14.67 16.08 -10.08
CA MET A 76 -15.84 15.20 -9.95
C MET A 76 -15.48 13.89 -9.25
N ILE A 77 -14.36 13.26 -9.61
CA ILE A 77 -13.90 12.01 -9.00
C ILE A 77 -13.62 12.20 -7.51
N LEU A 78 -12.97 13.31 -7.14
CA LEU A 78 -12.67 13.60 -5.74
C LEU A 78 -13.94 13.91 -4.93
N ARG A 79 -14.97 14.52 -5.54
CA ARG A 79 -16.30 14.64 -4.92
C ARG A 79 -16.94 13.28 -4.69
N VAL A 80 -16.93 12.39 -5.70
CA VAL A 80 -17.45 11.02 -5.55
C VAL A 80 -16.72 10.28 -4.43
N LEU A 81 -15.40 10.39 -4.33
CA LEU A 81 -14.62 9.82 -3.23
C LEU A 81 -15.09 10.37 -1.88
N HIS A 82 -15.23 11.70 -1.75
CA HIS A 82 -15.66 12.36 -0.52
C HIS A 82 -17.04 11.89 -0.06
N ASP A 83 -18.02 11.84 -0.98
CA ASP A 83 -19.38 11.41 -0.67
C ASP A 83 -19.42 9.94 -0.22
N ASN A 84 -18.61 9.08 -0.86
CA ASN A 84 -18.50 7.67 -0.49
C ASN A 84 -17.83 7.47 0.88
N VAL A 85 -16.79 8.26 1.21
CA VAL A 85 -16.18 8.25 2.54
C VAL A 85 -17.20 8.67 3.59
N THR A 86 -17.90 9.78 3.38
CA THR A 86 -18.90 10.31 4.31
C THR A 86 -20.01 9.29 4.55
N THR A 87 -20.52 8.66 3.49
CA THR A 87 -21.54 7.60 3.57
C THR A 87 -21.02 6.38 4.35
N LEU A 88 -19.78 5.96 4.10
CA LEU A 88 -19.17 4.84 4.82
C LEU A 88 -19.02 5.14 6.32
N LEU A 89 -18.56 6.33 6.69
CA LEU A 89 -18.34 6.69 8.09
C LEU A 89 -19.67 6.87 8.86
N THR A 90 -20.68 7.49 8.23
CA THR A 90 -22.00 7.67 8.84
C THR A 90 -22.75 6.35 9.05
N SER A 91 -22.52 5.34 8.20
CA SER A 91 -23.11 4.00 8.37
C SER A 91 -22.59 3.20 9.58
N SER A 92 -21.65 3.73 10.37
CA SER A 92 -21.11 3.05 11.58
C SER A 92 -22.08 2.95 12.75
N GLY A 93 -23.01 3.89 12.89
CA GLY A 93 -23.77 4.04 14.14
C GLY A 93 -25.08 3.23 14.23
N ALA A 94 -25.56 2.64 13.14
CA ALA A 94 -26.97 2.30 13.01
C ALA A 94 -27.35 0.82 13.23
N THR A 95 -26.43 -0.14 13.05
CA THR A 95 -26.77 -1.58 13.05
C THR A 95 -25.63 -2.47 13.54
N THR A 96 -25.98 -3.63 14.10
CA THR A 96 -25.03 -4.71 14.39
C THR A 96 -24.51 -5.31 13.08
N LEU A 97 -23.25 -5.02 12.76
CA LEU A 97 -22.60 -5.50 11.53
C LEU A 97 -22.16 -6.96 11.67
N THR A 98 -22.35 -7.72 10.60
CA THR A 98 -21.77 -9.06 10.44
C THR A 98 -20.23 -8.98 10.36
N PRO A 99 -19.50 -10.08 10.67
CA PRO A 99 -18.05 -10.14 10.51
C PRO A 99 -17.55 -9.77 9.11
N LEU A 100 -18.29 -10.19 8.07
CA LEU A 100 -17.96 -9.89 6.67
C LEU A 100 -18.12 -8.40 6.35
N GLU A 101 -19.15 -7.75 6.87
CA GLU A 101 -19.37 -6.32 6.70
C GLU A 101 -18.31 -5.51 7.45
N LYS A 102 -17.94 -5.89 8.67
CA LYS A 102 -16.84 -5.26 9.41
C LYS A 102 -15.54 -5.32 8.60
N LEU A 103 -15.22 -6.50 8.05
CA LEU A 103 -14.05 -6.69 7.19
C LEU A 103 -14.13 -5.79 5.95
N ALA A 104 -15.26 -5.82 5.23
CA ALA A 104 -15.46 -5.02 4.02
C ALA A 104 -15.24 -3.53 4.26
N ARG A 105 -15.77 -2.98 5.36
CA ARG A 105 -15.63 -1.55 5.69
C ARG A 105 -14.19 -1.12 5.89
N VAL A 106 -13.38 -1.94 6.57
CA VAL A 106 -11.95 -1.65 6.74
C VAL A 106 -11.22 -1.74 5.39
N GLN A 107 -11.53 -2.77 4.59
CA GLN A 107 -10.92 -2.92 3.26
C GLN A 107 -11.20 -1.73 2.35
N VAL A 108 -12.43 -1.22 2.36
CA VAL A 108 -12.84 -0.03 1.61
C VAL A 108 -12.13 1.23 2.15
N LEU A 109 -12.10 1.40 3.48
CA LEU A 109 -11.45 2.56 4.08
C LEU A 109 -9.95 2.61 3.76
N ILE A 110 -9.26 1.47 3.67
CA ILE A 110 -7.87 1.39 3.22
C ILE A 110 -7.70 1.98 1.81
N PHE A 111 -8.59 1.67 0.85
CA PHE A 111 -8.52 2.29 -0.48
C PHE A 111 -8.73 3.79 -0.42
N TYR A 112 -9.75 4.26 0.29
CA TYR A 112 -10.04 5.69 0.38
C TYR A 112 -8.90 6.46 1.05
N GLN A 113 -8.27 5.89 2.08
CA GLN A 113 -7.13 6.51 2.75
C GLN A 113 -5.88 6.53 1.87
N THR A 114 -5.58 5.45 1.15
CA THR A 114 -4.46 5.48 0.20
C THR A 114 -4.65 6.50 -0.91
N ILE A 115 -5.85 6.58 -1.48
CA ILE A 115 -6.17 7.59 -2.50
C ILE A 115 -5.97 9.01 -1.93
N ARG A 116 -6.55 9.32 -0.77
CA ARG A 116 -6.43 10.65 -0.16
C ARG A 116 -5.00 11.01 0.24
N MET A 117 -4.24 10.05 0.74
CA MET A 117 -2.85 10.23 1.17
C MET A 117 -1.90 10.50 0.00
N PHE A 118 -2.11 9.84 -1.15
CA PHE A 118 -1.18 9.90 -2.29
C PHE A 118 -1.65 10.82 -3.43
N ASP A 119 -2.80 11.49 -3.32
CA ASP A 119 -3.29 12.38 -4.39
C ASP A 119 -2.41 13.62 -4.59
N GLY A 120 -1.70 14.05 -3.54
CA GLY A 120 -0.92 15.30 -3.52
C GLY A 120 -1.71 16.55 -3.12
N ASP A 121 -3.02 16.39 -2.88
CA ASP A 121 -3.88 17.46 -2.38
C ASP A 121 -3.77 17.59 -0.86
N ILE A 122 -3.39 18.78 -0.39
CA ILE A 122 -3.20 19.07 1.05
C ILE A 122 -4.51 18.88 1.82
N THR A 123 -5.66 19.22 1.20
CA THR A 123 -6.96 19.09 1.85
C THR A 123 -7.36 17.63 2.04
N LEU A 124 -7.11 16.78 1.03
CA LEU A 124 -7.35 15.35 1.12
C LEU A 124 -6.41 14.69 2.13
N ALA A 125 -5.14 15.10 2.17
CA ALA A 125 -4.20 14.64 3.18
C ALA A 125 -4.68 15.00 4.60
N GLN A 126 -5.15 16.24 4.82
CA GLN A 126 -5.70 16.63 6.11
C GLN A 126 -6.92 15.78 6.49
N GLN A 127 -7.88 15.60 5.57
CA GLN A 127 -9.05 14.73 5.79
C GLN A 127 -8.66 13.28 6.10
N ALA A 128 -7.65 12.74 5.38
CA ALA A 128 -7.14 11.41 5.65
C ALA A 128 -6.64 11.29 7.09
N GLY A 129 -5.87 12.29 7.54
CA GLY A 129 -5.38 12.41 8.91
C GLY A 129 -6.48 12.41 9.95
N ASP A 130 -7.51 13.22 9.75
CA ASP A 130 -8.64 13.34 10.68
C ASP A 130 -9.43 12.02 10.78
N ASP A 131 -9.50 11.27 9.68
CA ASP A 131 -10.22 10.00 9.59
C ASP A 131 -9.39 8.78 10.00
N PHE A 132 -8.07 8.88 10.18
CA PHE A 132 -7.22 7.74 10.57
C PHE A 132 -7.61 7.14 11.93
N LYS A 133 -8.28 7.91 12.79
CA LYS A 133 -8.86 7.41 14.05
C LYS A 133 -9.93 6.33 13.82
N TRP A 134 -10.75 6.47 12.77
CA TRP A 134 -11.77 5.48 12.42
C TRP A 134 -11.12 4.18 11.94
N LEU A 135 -10.10 4.30 11.09
CA LEU A 135 -9.36 3.14 10.60
C LEU A 135 -8.73 2.36 11.77
N GLN A 136 -8.10 3.05 12.73
CA GLN A 136 -7.53 2.41 13.92
C GLN A 136 -8.58 1.71 14.78
N SER A 137 -9.71 2.37 15.04
CA SER A 137 -10.82 1.77 15.80
C SER A 137 -11.31 0.50 15.14
N TRP A 138 -11.59 0.52 13.83
CA TRP A 138 -12.12 -0.64 13.12
C TRP A 138 -11.09 -1.76 12.96
N ILE A 139 -9.78 -1.44 12.86
CA ILE A 139 -8.72 -2.45 12.93
C ILE A 139 -8.72 -3.13 14.30
N GLY A 140 -8.93 -2.38 15.39
CA GLY A 140 -9.09 -2.93 16.73
C GLY A 140 -10.25 -3.94 16.81
N ASP A 141 -11.40 -3.59 16.24
CA ASP A 141 -12.55 -4.51 16.15
C ASP A 141 -12.23 -5.78 15.35
N LEU A 142 -11.47 -5.66 14.26
CA LEU A 142 -11.02 -6.81 13.47
C LEU A 142 -9.97 -7.67 14.20
N CYS A 143 -9.10 -7.07 15.01
CA CYS A 143 -8.20 -7.81 15.89
C CYS A 143 -9.00 -8.64 16.90
N GLY A 144 -10.01 -8.06 17.56
CA GLY A 144 -10.90 -8.80 18.45
C GLY A 144 -11.62 -9.95 17.75
N LEU A 145 -12.09 -9.74 16.52
CA LEU A 145 -12.68 -10.79 15.69
C LEU A 145 -11.69 -11.90 15.35
N ARG A 146 -10.47 -11.55 14.93
CA ARG A 146 -9.39 -12.48 14.63
C ARG A 146 -9.06 -13.31 15.86
N ASP A 147 -8.90 -12.66 17.01
CA ASP A 147 -8.51 -13.30 18.26
C ASP A 147 -9.61 -14.21 18.80
N ASN A 148 -10.89 -13.90 18.55
CA ASN A 148 -12.00 -14.81 18.83
C ASN A 148 -12.04 -16.02 17.88
N LEU A 149 -11.79 -15.82 16.59
CA LEU A 149 -11.67 -16.92 15.62
C LEU A 149 -10.52 -17.86 16.01
N VAL A 150 -9.41 -17.27 16.44
CA VAL A 150 -8.19 -17.98 16.83
C VAL A 150 -8.33 -18.57 18.25
N GLY A 151 -9.03 -17.91 19.16
CA GLY A 151 -9.35 -18.37 20.52
C GLY A 151 -10.32 -19.55 20.54
N SER A 152 -11.29 -19.56 19.61
CA SER A 152 -12.11 -20.75 19.31
C SER A 152 -11.29 -21.93 18.80
N VAL A 153 -10.08 -21.67 18.27
CA VAL A 153 -9.13 -22.70 17.84
C VAL A 153 -8.12 -23.03 18.95
N TYR A 154 -7.76 -22.10 19.85
CA TYR A 154 -6.80 -22.35 20.93
C TYR A 154 -7.35 -23.17 22.12
N LEU A 155 -8.67 -23.23 22.30
CA LEU A 155 -9.28 -24.24 23.18
C LEU A 155 -9.20 -25.66 22.60
N ASP A 156 -8.76 -25.79 21.33
CA ASP A 156 -8.56 -27.05 20.63
C ASP A 156 -7.12 -27.07 20.06
N ASP A 157 -6.15 -27.32 20.95
CA ASP A 157 -4.80 -27.83 20.69
C ASP A 157 -3.86 -27.06 19.72
N VAL A 158 -2.60 -26.86 20.13
CA VAL A 158 -1.50 -26.29 19.32
C VAL A 158 -1.27 -27.08 18.01
N ALA A 159 -1.75 -28.33 17.96
CA ALA A 159 -1.79 -29.18 16.78
C ALA A 159 -2.69 -28.67 15.63
N LEU A 160 -3.72 -27.85 15.90
CA LEU A 160 -4.66 -27.35 14.89
C LEU A 160 -4.13 -26.18 14.05
N ARG A 161 -3.09 -25.47 14.50
CA ARG A 161 -2.38 -24.47 13.68
C ARG A 161 -1.80 -25.07 12.40
N ASN A 162 -1.55 -26.38 12.42
CA ASN A 162 -1.04 -27.17 11.30
C ASN A 162 -2.14 -28.00 10.61
N LYS A 163 -3.41 -27.94 11.05
CA LYS A 163 -4.51 -28.64 10.39
C LYS A 163 -5.10 -27.76 9.30
N PRO A 164 -5.46 -28.36 8.15
CA PRO A 164 -6.12 -27.62 7.10
C PRO A 164 -7.45 -27.02 7.62
N PRO A 165 -7.82 -25.84 7.14
CA PRO A 165 -9.05 -25.16 7.55
C PRO A 165 -10.27 -26.04 7.33
N GLN A 166 -11.27 -25.96 8.23
CA GLN A 166 -12.50 -26.75 8.17
C GLN A 166 -13.28 -26.56 6.85
N SER A 167 -13.13 -25.41 6.18
CA SER A 167 -13.56 -25.19 4.80
C SER A 167 -12.70 -24.13 4.13
N TRP A 168 -12.60 -24.20 2.80
CA TRP A 168 -11.85 -23.23 1.98
C TRP A 168 -12.36 -21.78 2.15
N GLU A 169 -13.67 -21.61 2.35
CA GLU A 169 -14.30 -20.29 2.53
C GLU A 169 -13.92 -19.66 3.88
N ARG A 170 -13.87 -20.45 4.96
CA ARG A 170 -13.41 -19.99 6.27
C ARG A 170 -11.94 -19.58 6.23
N TRP A 171 -11.13 -20.30 5.47
CA TRP A 171 -9.73 -19.93 5.26
C TRP A 171 -9.59 -18.62 4.50
N ILE A 172 -10.31 -18.46 3.38
CA ILE A 172 -10.31 -17.21 2.61
C ILE A 172 -10.70 -16.03 3.52
N PHE A 173 -11.73 -16.20 4.34
CA PHE A 173 -12.16 -15.19 5.28
C PHE A 173 -11.07 -14.87 6.32
N ALA A 174 -10.56 -15.88 7.03
CA ALA A 174 -9.53 -15.69 8.06
C ALA A 174 -8.24 -15.08 7.50
N GLU A 175 -7.83 -15.50 6.31
CA GLU A 175 -6.65 -14.98 5.64
C GLU A 175 -6.86 -13.54 5.14
N SER A 176 -8.04 -13.24 4.59
CA SER A 176 -8.39 -11.86 4.20
C SER A 176 -8.46 -10.93 5.40
N LEU A 177 -9.00 -11.40 6.53
CA LEU A 177 -9.02 -10.70 7.80
C LEU A 177 -7.60 -10.39 8.28
N ARG A 178 -6.73 -11.40 8.32
CA ARG A 178 -5.32 -11.26 8.71
C ARG A 178 -4.59 -10.24 7.82
N ARG A 179 -4.70 -10.37 6.49
CA ARG A 179 -4.07 -9.45 5.53
C ARG A 179 -4.59 -8.02 5.69
N THR A 180 -5.90 -7.85 5.89
CA THR A 180 -6.52 -6.53 6.09
C THR A 180 -6.01 -5.84 7.35
N VAL A 181 -5.92 -6.57 8.47
CA VAL A 181 -5.38 -6.03 9.73
C VAL A 181 -3.94 -5.57 9.56
N ILE A 182 -3.09 -6.41 8.94
CA ILE A 182 -1.70 -6.06 8.66
C ILE A 182 -1.63 -4.82 7.77
N MET A 183 -2.36 -4.81 6.66
CA MET A 183 -2.41 -3.70 5.71
C MET A 183 -2.83 -2.38 6.37
N GLY A 184 -3.79 -2.44 7.30
CA GLY A 184 -4.22 -1.29 8.08
C GLY A 184 -3.12 -0.71 8.98
N TYR A 185 -2.36 -1.57 9.69
CA TYR A 185 -1.23 -1.12 10.51
C TYR A 185 -0.10 -0.50 9.67
N ILE A 186 0.22 -1.07 8.50
CA ILE A 186 1.24 -0.48 7.60
C ILE A 186 0.79 0.90 7.16
N LEU A 187 -0.48 1.02 6.74
CA LEU A 187 -0.98 2.28 6.23
C LEU A 187 -0.88 3.39 7.28
N LYS A 188 -1.15 3.04 8.55
CA LYS A 188 -0.95 3.95 9.68
C LYS A 188 0.52 4.31 9.88
N ALA A 189 1.42 3.33 9.87
CA ALA A 189 2.86 3.57 10.03
C ALA A 189 3.43 4.44 8.89
N LEU A 190 3.00 4.19 7.65
CA LEU A 190 3.36 5.01 6.49
C LEU A 190 2.83 6.45 6.63
N TRP A 191 1.61 6.62 7.13
CA TRP A 191 1.06 7.95 7.37
C TRP A 191 1.85 8.75 8.40
N ASP A 192 2.22 8.12 9.52
CA ASP A 192 3.03 8.76 10.57
C ASP A 192 4.41 9.15 10.05
N LEU A 193 5.03 8.26 9.26
CA LEU A 193 6.29 8.50 8.57
C LEU A 193 6.19 9.72 7.64
N LEU A 194 5.15 9.78 6.80
CA LEU A 194 4.95 10.86 5.84
C LEU A 194 4.61 12.20 6.51
N LYS A 195 3.93 12.19 7.67
CA LYS A 195 3.64 13.42 8.44
C LYS A 195 4.83 13.94 9.25
N GLY A 196 5.91 13.18 9.39
CA GLY A 196 7.16 13.65 10.02
C GLY A 196 7.07 13.82 11.54
N GLY A 197 6.17 13.11 12.24
CA GLY A 197 5.92 13.32 13.66
C GLY A 197 5.79 12.02 14.48
N GLY A 198 6.90 11.53 15.04
CA GLY A 198 6.90 10.70 16.26
C GLY A 198 7.37 9.25 16.11
N SER A 199 8.57 8.98 16.64
CA SER A 199 9.09 7.74 17.25
C SER A 199 9.12 6.40 16.49
N GLY A 200 8.78 6.32 15.21
CA GLY A 200 9.13 5.12 14.43
C GLY A 200 10.60 5.21 14.04
N SER A 201 11.48 4.38 14.61
CA SER A 201 12.82 4.24 14.04
C SER A 201 12.66 3.74 12.60
N GLY A 202 13.55 4.14 11.70
CA GLY A 202 13.60 3.53 10.37
C GLY A 202 13.60 2.00 10.39
N ASP A 203 14.18 1.45 11.44
CA ASP A 203 14.26 0.02 11.71
C ASP A 203 12.88 -0.63 11.88
N ASP A 204 11.94 0.04 12.56
CA ASP A 204 10.58 -0.50 12.78
C ASP A 204 9.85 -0.66 11.45
N LEU A 205 10.05 0.28 10.53
CA LEU A 205 9.42 0.28 9.21
C LEU A 205 10.07 -0.73 8.27
N ASP A 206 11.39 -0.92 8.34
CA ASP A 206 12.11 -1.89 7.53
C ASP A 206 11.89 -3.34 8.01
N GLU A 207 11.81 -3.55 9.33
CA GLU A 207 11.36 -4.80 9.93
C GLU A 207 9.91 -5.07 9.56
N PHE A 208 9.05 -4.07 9.67
CA PHE A 208 7.65 -4.22 9.30
C PHE A 208 7.47 -4.49 7.79
N ALA A 209 8.20 -3.79 6.92
CA ALA A 209 8.19 -4.03 5.48
C ALA A 209 8.68 -5.45 5.15
N GLN A 210 9.69 -5.95 5.86
CA GLN A 210 10.13 -7.33 5.78
C GLN A 210 9.00 -8.30 6.14
N HIS A 211 8.28 -8.06 7.25
CA HIS A 211 7.13 -8.87 7.66
C HIS A 211 6.00 -8.81 6.63
N PHE A 212 5.65 -7.63 6.12
CA PHE A 212 4.64 -7.45 5.08
C PHE A 212 4.99 -8.25 3.83
N LEU A 213 6.20 -8.07 3.28
CA LEU A 213 6.64 -8.81 2.11
C LEU A 213 6.53 -10.32 2.38
N THR A 214 6.97 -10.79 3.57
CA THR A 214 7.00 -12.21 3.95
C THR A 214 5.61 -12.82 4.02
N LEU A 215 4.66 -12.03 4.51
CA LEU A 215 3.26 -12.43 4.61
C LEU A 215 2.50 -12.23 3.29
N TYR A 216 2.99 -11.36 2.40
CA TYR A 216 2.34 -11.00 1.15
C TYR A 216 2.72 -11.95 -0.01
N PHE A 217 4.01 -12.20 -0.18
CA PHE A 217 4.60 -13.08 -1.21
C PHE A 217 4.79 -14.53 -0.76
N GLY A 218 4.74 -14.79 0.55
CA GLY A 218 5.22 -16.05 1.11
C GLY A 218 6.75 -16.10 1.16
N VAL A 219 7.27 -16.89 2.11
CA VAL A 219 8.70 -16.94 2.50
C VAL A 219 9.65 -17.30 1.33
N ASN A 220 9.16 -17.92 0.26
CA ASN A 220 9.99 -18.42 -0.84
C ASN A 220 10.26 -17.39 -1.95
N GLU A 221 9.35 -16.45 -2.17
CA GLU A 221 9.48 -15.43 -3.24
C GLU A 221 10.36 -14.25 -2.79
N ILE A 222 10.42 -13.96 -1.48
CA ILE A 222 11.38 -12.97 -0.93
C ILE A 222 12.79 -13.48 -0.91
N LYS A 223 13.01 -14.77 -0.65
CA LYS A 223 14.35 -15.34 -0.80
C LYS A 223 14.83 -15.15 -2.23
N THR A 224 13.94 -15.27 -3.21
CA THR A 224 14.21 -15.03 -4.63
C THR A 224 14.46 -13.54 -4.91
N PHE A 225 13.60 -12.62 -4.45
CA PHE A 225 13.79 -11.18 -4.59
C PHE A 225 15.06 -10.65 -3.89
N CYS A 226 15.33 -11.05 -2.65
CA CYS A 226 16.55 -10.69 -1.91
C CYS A 226 17.81 -11.33 -2.51
N TYR A 227 17.70 -12.51 -3.13
CA TYR A 227 18.80 -13.17 -3.84
C TYR A 227 19.12 -12.45 -5.16
N GLU A 228 18.10 -12.07 -5.94
CA GLU A 228 18.24 -11.35 -7.20
C GLU A 228 18.76 -9.93 -6.99
N THR A 229 18.24 -9.20 -6.01
CA THR A 229 18.71 -7.84 -5.65
C THR A 229 20.13 -7.84 -5.07
N ARG A 230 20.55 -8.90 -4.37
CA ARG A 230 21.94 -9.06 -3.90
C ARG A 230 22.92 -9.31 -5.06
N LYS A 231 22.47 -9.96 -6.14
CA LYS A 231 23.27 -10.23 -7.35
C LYS A 231 23.43 -8.99 -8.25
N GLN A 232 22.59 -7.98 -8.07
CA GLN A 232 22.60 -6.73 -8.84
C GLN A 232 23.44 -5.60 -8.22
N ARG A 233 24.13 -5.80 -7.08
CA ARG A 233 25.20 -4.86 -6.71
C ARG A 233 26.33 -5.01 -7.73
N PRO A 234 26.70 -3.94 -8.47
CA PRO A 234 27.85 -4.02 -9.35
C PRO A 234 29.11 -4.10 -8.48
N THR A 235 29.69 -5.29 -8.39
CA THR A 235 31.14 -5.41 -8.18
C THR A 235 31.80 -4.71 -9.36
N SER A 236 32.24 -3.47 -9.13
CA SER A 236 33.43 -2.87 -9.72
C SER A 236 33.78 -3.37 -11.13
N GLN A 237 33.15 -2.77 -12.14
CA GLN A 237 33.65 -2.52 -13.50
C GLN A 237 32.44 -2.36 -14.43
N LEU A 238 31.86 -1.15 -14.53
CA LEU A 238 31.04 -0.67 -15.66
C LEU A 238 30.67 0.81 -15.39
N ASN A 239 31.68 1.64 -15.14
CA ASN A 239 31.55 3.11 -15.03
C ASN A 239 31.94 3.81 -16.34
N ALA A 240 31.73 3.17 -17.51
CA ALA A 240 32.20 3.71 -18.79
C ALA A 240 31.11 4.11 -19.80
N GLU A 241 29.86 3.68 -19.67
CA GLU A 241 28.90 3.80 -20.80
C GLU A 241 27.74 4.79 -20.63
N PHE A 242 27.64 5.52 -19.51
CA PHE A 242 26.59 6.55 -19.35
C PHE A 242 27.12 7.91 -18.87
N ARG A 243 28.22 8.39 -19.46
CA ARG A 243 28.56 9.81 -19.38
C ARG A 243 27.78 10.54 -20.48
N ILE A 244 26.65 11.15 -20.08
CA ILE A 244 25.90 12.08 -20.93
C ILE A 244 26.80 13.30 -21.19
N SER A 245 27.20 13.51 -22.45
CA SER A 245 27.90 14.74 -22.86
C SER A 245 27.00 15.96 -22.64
N PRO A 246 27.55 17.10 -22.17
CA PRO A 246 26.76 18.31 -21.99
C PRO A 246 26.27 18.85 -23.35
N PRO A 247 25.15 19.60 -23.35
CA PRO A 247 24.56 20.11 -24.58
C PRO A 247 25.49 21.12 -25.25
N ILE A 248 25.63 20.98 -26.57
CA ILE A 248 26.39 21.90 -27.43
C ILE A 248 25.71 23.27 -27.36
N SER A 249 26.40 24.26 -26.79
CA SER A 249 26.00 25.67 -26.85
C SER A 249 26.13 26.15 -28.30
N ASN A 250 25.02 26.51 -28.93
CA ASN A 250 25.01 27.27 -30.19
C ASN A 250 25.42 28.72 -29.93
N THR A 251 26.71 28.93 -29.71
CA THR A 251 27.36 30.24 -29.72
C THR A 251 28.76 30.05 -30.28
N ASP A 252 28.89 29.80 -31.58
CA ASP A 252 30.14 30.04 -32.35
C ASP A 252 29.94 29.89 -33.87
N HIS A 253 28.91 30.53 -34.43
CA HIS A 253 28.77 30.69 -35.89
C HIS A 253 29.03 32.11 -36.41
N LEU A 254 29.74 32.95 -35.64
CA LEU A 254 30.15 34.29 -36.08
C LEU A 254 31.63 34.60 -35.83
N ARG A 255 32.51 33.59 -35.93
CA ARG A 255 33.97 33.80 -36.03
C ARG A 255 34.63 32.82 -36.98
N GLN A 256 34.18 32.79 -38.23
CA GLN A 256 34.97 32.24 -39.33
C GLN A 256 34.50 32.80 -40.69
N ILE A 257 34.38 34.12 -40.77
CA ILE A 257 34.46 34.87 -42.03
C ILE A 257 35.30 36.12 -41.73
N SER A 258 36.62 35.93 -41.59
CA SER A 258 37.56 37.06 -41.68
C SER A 258 38.93 36.70 -42.27
N ASP A 259 39.29 35.42 -42.43
CA ASP A 259 40.65 35.05 -42.86
C ASP A 259 40.66 34.19 -44.15
N SER A 260 40.02 34.66 -45.22
CA SER A 260 40.25 34.16 -46.60
C SER A 260 39.76 35.14 -47.67
N ALA A 261 40.20 36.40 -47.55
CA ALA A 261 40.20 37.35 -48.65
C ALA A 261 41.50 38.17 -48.62
N SER A 262 42.58 37.55 -49.09
CA SER A 262 43.73 38.17 -49.74
C SER A 262 44.23 37.21 -50.81
#